data_AF-A0A4Y7JDL4-F1
#
_entry.id   AF-A0A4Y7JDL4-F1
#
_cell.length_a   1.000
_cell.length_b   1.000
_cell.length_c   1.000
_cell.angle_alpha   90.00
_cell.angle_beta   90.00
_cell.angle_gamma   90.00
#
_symmetry.space_group_name_H-M   'P 1'
#
loop_
_entity.id
_entity.type
_entity.pdbx_description
1 polymer ?
#
loop_
_entity_poly.entity_id
_entity_poly.type
_entity_poly.pdbx_seq_one_letter_code
_entity_poly.pdbx_strand_id
1 'polypeptide(L)'
;MILQISDLSWWRWVKDVTNGETKINTGVSVRRNNGNLRFPPGPRGLPNLLSIEPDLHKYFAKLSKIYGPIIKLQLGRIHVIVLNSSSVAKEVLRDQDANFAARDVPTAVLAFSYGGKDIVWGHCDQEWRKLRKILNQELLSSTSLDSSYSLRRSEIRRMVKDVYGMIDTPISVGEQVFVATLNVVLNMLWGGEIQGDERIRVGIELRQLFNRSTELSLRPNISDFFPIFRRFDIQGIEKESWKILGEMDQMFDSVIDQHLRFDKENNEHKQRSGKDFLQFLLELTETHDVKTRVTMTQLQYLDLRRP
;
A
#
# COMPACT_ATOMS: atom_id res chain seq x y z
N MET A 1 -6.95 -5.14 11.82
CA MET A 1 -7.19 -4.03 10.86
C MET A 1 -7.68 -2.82 11.62
N ILE A 2 -7.12 -1.64 11.33
CA ILE A 2 -7.47 -0.35 11.95
C ILE A 2 -8.36 0.37 10.93
N LEU A 3 -9.62 0.65 11.28
CA LEU A 3 -10.50 1.49 10.48
C LEU A 3 -10.74 2.79 11.24
N GLN A 4 -10.44 3.91 10.61
CA GLN A 4 -10.92 5.22 11.03
C GLN A 4 -12.13 5.55 10.15
N ILE A 5 -13.20 6.10 10.75
CA ILE A 5 -14.54 6.14 10.15
C ILE A 5 -14.98 7.60 10.02
N SER A 6 -15.25 8.05 8.81
CA SER A 6 -15.61 9.43 8.47
C SER A 6 -17.02 9.62 7.91
N ASP A 7 -17.81 8.55 7.66
CA ASP A 7 -19.13 8.65 7.02
C ASP A 7 -20.31 8.03 7.82
N LEU A 8 -21.50 8.62 7.65
CA LEU A 8 -22.75 8.30 8.33
C LEU A 8 -23.42 6.99 7.85
N SER A 9 -22.98 6.44 6.71
CA SER A 9 -23.44 5.15 6.15
C SER A 9 -23.23 3.97 7.10
N TRP A 10 -22.17 4.00 7.91
CA TRP A 10 -21.87 3.04 8.97
C TRP A 10 -22.97 2.94 10.05
N TRP A 11 -23.65 4.04 10.37
CA TRP A 11 -24.71 4.04 11.39
C TRP A 11 -25.94 3.24 10.96
N ARG A 12 -26.19 3.11 9.65
CA ARG A 12 -27.27 2.27 9.13
C ARG A 12 -26.94 0.79 9.29
N TRP A 13 -25.71 0.38 9.03
CA TRP A 13 -25.29 -1.01 9.21
C TRP A 13 -25.30 -1.47 10.67
N VAL A 14 -24.79 -0.64 11.61
CA VAL A 14 -24.90 -0.93 13.06
C VAL A 14 -26.36 -1.05 13.49
N LYS A 15 -27.25 -0.25 12.92
CA LYS A 15 -28.69 -0.30 13.19
C LYS A 15 -29.32 -1.61 12.69
N ASP A 16 -28.86 -2.17 11.58
CA ASP A 16 -29.42 -3.40 11.01
C ASP A 16 -28.95 -4.65 11.76
N VAL A 17 -27.66 -4.73 12.11
CA VAL A 17 -27.09 -5.82 12.95
C VAL A 17 -27.72 -5.85 14.35
N THR A 18 -28.18 -4.71 14.85
CA THR A 18 -28.78 -4.62 16.21
C THR A 18 -30.30 -4.78 16.23
N ASN A 19 -31.02 -4.60 15.12
CA ASN A 19 -32.49 -4.61 15.07
C ASN A 19 -33.14 -5.83 14.41
N GLY A 20 -32.46 -6.69 13.64
CA GLY A 20 -33.07 -7.96 13.22
C GLY A 20 -32.36 -8.80 12.16
N GLU A 21 -32.25 -10.10 12.47
CA GLU A 21 -32.19 -11.26 11.56
C GLU A 21 -30.93 -11.54 10.72
N THR A 22 -29.74 -11.39 11.30
CA THR A 22 -28.64 -12.32 11.01
C THR A 22 -28.24 -12.98 12.32
N LYS A 23 -28.59 -14.25 12.48
CA LYS A 23 -28.09 -15.08 13.58
C LYS A 23 -26.59 -15.26 13.40
N ILE A 24 -25.81 -14.29 13.85
CA ILE A 24 -24.39 -14.49 14.12
C ILE A 24 -24.35 -15.37 15.36
N ASN A 25 -24.22 -16.69 15.16
CA ASN A 25 -23.90 -17.66 16.21
C ASN A 25 -22.47 -17.39 16.71
N THR A 26 -22.27 -16.22 17.29
CA THR A 26 -21.17 -15.98 18.23
C THR A 26 -21.77 -16.31 19.60
N GLY A 27 -21.16 -17.23 20.34
CA GLY A 27 -21.58 -17.60 21.70
C GLY A 27 -21.42 -16.48 22.73
N VAL A 28 -21.65 -15.23 22.33
CA VAL A 28 -21.52 -14.02 23.13
C VAL A 28 -22.93 -13.45 23.29
N SER A 29 -23.49 -13.56 24.51
CA SER A 29 -24.78 -12.94 24.82
C SER A 29 -24.63 -11.41 24.81
N VAL A 30 -25.06 -10.77 23.73
CA VAL A 30 -25.23 -9.31 23.70
C VAL A 30 -26.51 -8.99 24.48
N ARG A 31 -26.38 -8.53 25.74
CA ARG A 31 -27.52 -8.06 26.53
C ARG A 31 -28.19 -6.86 25.83
N ARG A 32 -29.40 -7.07 25.32
CA ARG A 32 -30.30 -6.03 24.81
C ARG A 32 -30.65 -5.07 25.94
N ASN A 33 -30.42 -3.76 25.75
CA ASN A 33 -31.05 -2.74 26.57
C ASN A 33 -31.58 -1.63 25.64
N ASN A 34 -32.85 -1.27 25.82
CA ASN A 34 -33.61 -0.36 24.97
C ASN A 34 -32.96 1.03 24.86
N GLY A 35 -32.91 1.57 23.64
CA GLY A 35 -33.12 3.01 23.41
C GLY A 35 -31.91 3.91 23.10
N ASN A 36 -30.65 3.45 23.12
CA ASN A 36 -29.51 4.30 22.72
C ASN A 36 -28.41 3.47 22.03
N LEU A 37 -27.99 3.90 20.84
CA LEU A 37 -26.91 3.29 20.06
C LEU A 37 -25.62 3.25 20.89
N ARG A 38 -25.14 2.05 21.23
CA ARG A 38 -23.90 1.87 22.00
C ARG A 38 -22.73 1.66 21.05
N PHE A 39 -21.72 2.53 21.13
CA PHE A 39 -20.42 2.29 20.51
C PHE A 39 -19.85 0.93 20.96
N PRO A 40 -18.98 0.30 20.14
CA PRO A 40 -18.24 -0.87 20.57
C PRO A 40 -17.50 -0.61 21.90
N PRO A 41 -17.31 -1.64 22.73
CA PRO A 41 -16.57 -1.52 23.97
C PRO A 41 -15.11 -1.10 23.71
N GLY A 42 -14.49 -0.45 24.68
CA GLY A 42 -13.11 -0.01 24.57
C GLY A 42 -12.62 0.68 25.83
N PRO A 43 -11.30 0.93 25.93
CA PRO A 43 -10.72 1.73 26.99
C PRO A 43 -11.46 3.06 27.14
N ARG A 44 -11.82 3.42 28.38
CA ARG A 44 -12.49 4.70 28.68
C ARG A 44 -11.45 5.80 28.89
N GLY A 45 -11.79 7.02 28.46
CA GLY A 45 -10.91 8.19 28.52
C GLY A 45 -10.19 8.43 27.19
N LEU A 46 -9.45 9.53 27.08
CA LEU A 46 -8.43 9.67 26.04
C LEU A 46 -7.34 8.65 26.39
N PRO A 47 -7.19 7.49 25.72
CA PRO A 47 -5.93 6.80 25.82
C PRO A 47 -4.91 7.82 25.29
N ASN A 48 -4.04 8.26 26.18
CA ASN A 48 -2.96 9.14 25.79
C ASN A 48 -2.24 8.39 24.66
N LEU A 49 -1.80 9.05 23.59
CA LEU A 49 -0.95 8.40 22.58
C LEU A 49 0.23 7.66 23.26
N LEU A 50 0.60 8.11 24.45
CA LEU A 50 1.56 7.54 25.38
C LEU A 50 1.20 6.17 26.00
N SER A 51 -0.07 5.75 25.97
CA SER A 51 -0.54 4.47 26.51
C SER A 51 -0.54 3.35 25.47
N ILE A 52 -0.20 3.66 24.21
CA ILE A 52 -0.09 2.70 23.13
C ILE A 52 1.28 2.03 23.23
N GLU A 53 1.31 0.71 23.37
CA GLU A 53 2.56 -0.05 23.31
C GLU A 53 3.11 -0.05 21.87
N PRO A 54 4.44 0.01 21.66
CA PRO A 54 5.04 0.04 20.32
C PRO A 54 4.63 -1.13 19.42
N ASP A 55 4.47 -2.32 20.00
CA ASP A 55 3.97 -3.51 19.30
C ASP A 55 2.45 -3.47 19.14
N LEU A 56 1.96 -2.61 18.25
CA LEU A 56 0.52 -2.34 18.03
C LEU A 56 -0.31 -3.62 17.88
N HIS A 57 0.18 -4.57 17.10
CA HIS A 57 -0.52 -5.83 16.85
C HIS A 57 -0.67 -6.68 18.13
N LYS A 58 0.35 -6.74 19.00
CA LYS A 58 0.27 -7.43 20.30
C LYS A 58 -0.62 -6.68 21.27
N TYR A 59 -0.51 -5.34 21.30
CA TYR A 59 -1.34 -4.47 22.12
C TYR A 59 -2.82 -4.67 21.83
N PHE A 60 -3.22 -4.62 20.56
CA PHE A 60 -4.60 -4.86 20.15
C PHE A 60 -5.08 -6.28 20.45
N ALA A 61 -4.22 -7.29 20.28
CA ALA A 61 -4.55 -8.66 20.66
C ALA A 61 -4.84 -8.77 22.17
N LYS A 62 -4.04 -8.13 23.04
CA LYS A 62 -4.32 -8.06 24.48
C LYS A 62 -5.65 -7.39 24.77
N LEU A 63 -5.92 -6.23 24.16
CA LEU A 63 -7.18 -5.51 24.35
C LEU A 63 -8.39 -6.34 23.92
N SER A 64 -8.27 -7.14 22.86
CA SER A 64 -9.38 -7.97 22.39
C SER A 64 -9.80 -9.05 23.39
N LYS A 65 -8.87 -9.51 24.25
CA LYS A 65 -9.18 -10.45 25.34
C LYS A 65 -10.02 -9.80 26.44
N ILE A 66 -9.97 -8.47 26.56
CA ILE A 66 -10.67 -7.69 27.59
C ILE A 66 -12.01 -7.17 27.04
N TYR A 67 -11.98 -6.56 25.86
CA TYR A 67 -13.13 -5.84 25.29
C TYR A 67 -13.90 -6.64 24.22
N GLY A 68 -13.36 -7.77 23.76
CA GLY A 68 -13.95 -8.57 22.71
C GLY A 68 -13.39 -8.25 21.31
N PRO A 69 -13.99 -8.83 20.25
CA PRO A 69 -13.43 -8.84 18.90
C PRO A 69 -13.55 -7.50 18.14
N ILE A 70 -14.36 -6.56 18.64
CA ILE A 70 -14.55 -5.22 18.07
C ILE A 70 -14.27 -4.21 19.17
N ILE A 71 -13.22 -3.43 19.00
CA ILE A 71 -12.70 -2.53 20.04
C ILE A 71 -12.74 -1.10 19.52
N LYS A 72 -13.35 -0.20 20.28
CA LYS A 72 -13.26 1.24 20.05
C LYS A 72 -12.02 1.80 20.75
N LEU A 73 -11.20 2.55 20.02
CA LEU A 73 -10.10 3.34 20.52
C LEU A 73 -10.31 4.82 20.15
N GLN A 74 -9.81 5.72 20.98
CA GLN A 74 -9.82 7.15 20.70
C GLN A 74 -8.37 7.64 20.65
N LEU A 75 -7.83 7.90 19.46
CA LEU A 75 -6.45 8.36 19.30
C LEU A 75 -6.46 9.89 19.14
N GLY A 76 -6.18 10.64 20.20
CA GLY A 76 -6.38 12.09 20.18
C GLY A 76 -7.84 12.46 19.92
N ARG A 77 -8.14 13.11 18.78
CA ARG A 77 -9.51 13.48 18.37
C ARG A 77 -10.15 12.51 17.37
N ILE A 78 -9.43 11.50 16.90
CA ILE A 78 -9.96 10.50 15.96
C ILE A 78 -10.45 9.25 16.70
N HIS A 79 -11.49 8.62 16.16
CA HIS A 79 -11.99 7.33 16.63
C HIS A 79 -11.53 6.23 15.70
N VAL A 80 -10.95 5.18 16.29
CA VAL A 80 -10.42 4.02 15.58
C VAL A 80 -11.16 2.78 16.04
N ILE A 81 -11.62 1.98 15.08
CA ILE A 81 -12.17 0.66 15.34
C ILE A 81 -11.14 -0.39 14.99
N VAL A 82 -10.85 -1.26 15.96
CA VAL A 82 -9.96 -2.39 15.79
C VAL A 82 -10.78 -3.67 15.70
N LEU A 83 -10.57 -4.42 14.63
CA LEU A 83 -11.19 -5.72 14.41
C LEU A 83 -10.15 -6.81 14.67
N ASN A 84 -10.46 -7.70 15.62
CA ASN A 84 -9.61 -8.82 16.02
C ASN A 84 -10.35 -10.16 16.02
N SER A 85 -11.05 -10.46 14.93
CA SER A 85 -11.67 -11.76 14.65
C SER A 85 -11.77 -11.98 13.15
N SER A 86 -11.57 -13.22 12.68
CA SER A 86 -11.72 -13.58 11.27
C SER A 86 -13.16 -13.45 10.79
N SER A 87 -14.16 -13.77 11.62
CA SER A 87 -15.57 -13.66 11.26
C SER A 87 -15.97 -12.20 11.02
N VAL A 88 -15.57 -11.30 11.92
CA VAL A 88 -15.84 -9.87 11.81
C VAL A 88 -15.05 -9.25 10.65
N ALA A 89 -13.78 -9.65 10.47
CA ALA A 89 -12.98 -9.18 9.35
C ALA A 89 -13.61 -9.58 8.02
N LYS A 90 -14.14 -10.81 7.89
CA LYS A 90 -14.87 -11.24 6.69
C LYS A 90 -16.10 -10.36 6.44
N GLU A 91 -16.91 -10.13 7.46
CA GLU A 91 -18.12 -9.33 7.33
C GLU A 91 -17.79 -7.91 6.82
N VAL A 92 -16.76 -7.27 7.39
CA VAL A 92 -16.35 -5.92 7.02
C VAL A 92 -15.63 -5.84 5.66
N LEU A 93 -14.73 -6.79 5.38
CA LEU A 93 -13.87 -6.75 4.19
C LEU A 93 -14.45 -7.43 2.95
N ARG A 94 -15.51 -8.23 3.10
CA ARG A 94 -16.13 -8.97 2.00
C ARG A 94 -17.61 -8.70 1.91
N ASP A 95 -18.35 -8.88 3.00
CA ASP A 95 -19.81 -8.85 2.94
C ASP A 95 -20.35 -7.40 2.96
N GLN A 96 -19.54 -6.45 3.44
CA GLN A 96 -19.82 -5.01 3.54
C GLN A 96 -18.71 -4.16 2.92
N ASP A 97 -17.92 -4.73 2.02
CA ASP A 97 -16.74 -4.09 1.43
C ASP A 97 -17.04 -2.70 0.84
N ALA A 98 -18.19 -2.53 0.17
CA ALA A 98 -18.63 -1.25 -0.39
C ALA A 98 -18.76 -0.13 0.67
N ASN A 99 -19.13 -0.48 1.92
CA ASN A 99 -19.27 0.48 3.01
C ASN A 99 -17.94 0.81 3.70
N PHE A 100 -16.94 -0.09 3.59
CA PHE A 100 -15.65 0.02 4.27
C PHE A 100 -14.45 0.15 3.32
N ALA A 101 -14.71 0.39 2.03
CA ALA A 101 -13.68 0.59 1.02
C ALA A 101 -12.98 1.96 1.12
N ALA A 102 -13.56 2.91 1.87
CA ALA A 102 -12.95 4.20 2.13
C ALA A 102 -11.69 4.05 3.00
N ARG A 103 -10.68 4.86 2.72
CA ARG A 103 -9.40 4.88 3.43
C ARG A 103 -9.20 6.23 4.07
N ASP A 104 -8.90 6.21 5.37
CA ASP A 104 -8.34 7.37 6.04
C ASP A 104 -6.81 7.28 5.92
N VAL A 105 -6.25 8.17 5.11
CA VAL A 105 -4.84 8.11 4.70
C VAL A 105 -4.03 9.10 5.56
N PRO A 106 -2.94 8.66 6.21
CA PRO A 106 -2.06 9.54 6.98
C PRO A 106 -1.50 10.69 6.13
N THR A 107 -1.20 11.83 6.75
CA THR A 107 -0.68 13.00 6.02
C THR A 107 0.61 12.70 5.26
N ALA A 108 1.52 11.91 5.87
CA ALA A 108 2.74 11.47 5.21
C ALA A 108 2.44 10.75 3.89
N VAL A 109 1.53 9.77 3.97
CA VAL A 109 1.12 8.95 2.84
C VAL A 109 0.43 9.80 1.77
N LEU A 110 -0.51 10.67 2.13
CA LEU A 110 -1.15 11.57 1.17
C LEU A 110 -0.14 12.39 0.38
N ALA A 111 0.92 12.88 1.03
CA ALA A 111 1.93 13.69 0.39
C ALA A 111 2.76 12.91 -0.65
N PHE A 112 3.25 11.70 -0.34
CA PHE A 112 4.04 10.93 -1.32
C PHE A 112 3.21 10.04 -2.27
N SER A 113 1.88 10.03 -2.15
CA SER A 113 0.98 9.23 -3.00
C SER A 113 0.14 10.07 -3.96
N TYR A 114 0.65 11.22 -4.39
CA TYR A 114 -0.06 12.17 -5.26
C TYR A 114 -1.45 12.57 -4.73
N GLY A 115 -1.57 12.71 -3.41
CA GLY A 115 -2.83 13.01 -2.73
C GLY A 115 -3.73 11.78 -2.51
N GLY A 116 -3.16 10.58 -2.39
CA GLY A 116 -3.93 9.34 -2.20
C GLY A 116 -4.62 8.89 -3.48
N LYS A 117 -3.93 8.99 -4.61
CA LYS A 117 -4.44 8.57 -5.93
C LYS A 117 -3.72 7.36 -6.49
N ASP A 118 -2.65 6.94 -5.83
CA ASP A 118 -1.88 5.77 -6.20
C ASP A 118 -2.69 4.46 -6.06
N ILE A 119 -2.16 3.35 -6.57
CA ILE A 119 -2.86 2.06 -6.55
C ILE A 119 -2.97 1.41 -5.17
N VAL A 120 -2.14 1.84 -4.20
CA VAL A 120 -2.08 1.33 -2.82
C VAL A 120 -3.01 2.11 -1.90
N TRP A 121 -3.00 3.44 -1.95
CA TRP A 121 -3.79 4.32 -1.06
C TRP A 121 -4.98 5.02 -1.70
N GLY A 122 -5.14 4.88 -3.02
CA GLY A 122 -6.28 5.33 -3.79
C GLY A 122 -7.65 5.01 -3.19
N HIS A 123 -8.56 5.97 -3.28
CA HIS A 123 -9.99 5.73 -3.04
C HIS A 123 -10.56 4.79 -4.11
N CYS A 124 -11.51 3.93 -3.75
CA CYS A 124 -12.10 2.91 -4.64
C CYS A 124 -13.08 3.51 -5.68
N ASP A 125 -12.62 4.48 -6.45
CA ASP A 125 -13.34 5.09 -7.56
C ASP A 125 -13.13 4.34 -8.88
N GLN A 126 -13.71 4.86 -9.97
CA GLN A 126 -13.61 4.23 -11.29
C GLN A 126 -12.17 4.24 -11.83
N GLU A 127 -11.39 5.27 -11.51
CA GLU A 127 -10.01 5.40 -11.97
C GLU A 127 -9.11 4.38 -11.28
N TRP A 128 -9.19 4.28 -9.96
CA TRP A 128 -8.45 3.29 -9.17
C TRP A 128 -8.80 1.86 -9.59
N ARG A 129 -10.08 1.55 -9.82
CA ARG A 129 -10.50 0.22 -10.31
C ARG A 129 -9.91 -0.09 -11.68
N LYS A 130 -9.83 0.91 -12.57
CA LYS A 130 -9.20 0.76 -13.89
C LYS A 130 -7.70 0.47 -13.75
N LEU A 131 -6.97 1.26 -12.97
CA LEU A 131 -5.54 1.06 -12.72
C LEU A 131 -5.26 -0.32 -12.10
N ARG A 132 -6.05 -0.70 -11.09
CA ARG A 132 -5.90 -2.01 -10.42
C ARG A 132 -6.23 -3.18 -11.35
N LYS A 133 -7.18 -3.02 -12.26
CA LYS A 133 -7.48 -4.01 -13.28
C LYS A 133 -6.30 -4.16 -14.25
N ILE A 134 -5.73 -3.05 -14.74
CA ILE A 134 -4.55 -3.08 -15.62
C ILE A 134 -3.38 -3.79 -14.93
N LEU A 135 -3.02 -3.39 -13.70
CA LEU A 135 -1.95 -4.04 -12.94
C LEU A 135 -2.18 -5.56 -12.81
N ASN A 136 -3.40 -5.97 -12.47
CA ASN A 136 -3.73 -7.37 -12.28
C ASN A 136 -3.70 -8.19 -13.58
N GLN A 137 -4.13 -7.61 -14.70
CA GLN A 137 -4.19 -8.32 -15.98
C GLN A 137 -2.83 -8.42 -16.66
N GLU A 138 -1.99 -7.41 -16.48
CA GLU A 138 -0.82 -7.21 -17.35
C GLU A 138 0.49 -7.49 -16.62
N LEU A 139 0.57 -7.19 -15.33
CA LEU A 139 1.75 -7.50 -14.52
C LEU A 139 1.57 -8.77 -13.68
N LEU A 140 0.42 -8.91 -13.02
CA LEU A 140 0.19 -9.94 -12.00
C LEU A 140 -0.63 -11.14 -12.51
N SER A 141 -0.91 -11.23 -13.81
CA SER A 141 -1.62 -12.38 -14.38
C SER A 141 -0.74 -13.62 -14.39
N SER A 142 -1.37 -14.81 -14.44
CA SER A 142 -0.63 -16.07 -14.54
C SER A 142 0.32 -16.07 -15.74
N THR A 143 -0.12 -15.54 -16.88
CA THR A 143 0.69 -15.46 -18.10
C THR A 143 1.92 -14.58 -17.91
N SER A 144 1.78 -13.39 -17.32
CA SER A 144 2.89 -12.47 -17.06
C SER A 144 3.83 -12.99 -15.98
N LEU A 145 3.30 -13.70 -14.99
CA LEU A 145 4.11 -14.39 -13.99
C LEU A 145 4.87 -15.57 -14.61
N ASP A 146 4.27 -16.34 -15.52
CA ASP A 146 4.95 -17.45 -16.19
C ASP A 146 6.04 -16.96 -17.15
N SER A 147 5.78 -15.90 -17.92
CA SER A 147 6.76 -15.32 -18.84
C SER A 147 8.01 -14.78 -18.13
N SER A 148 7.83 -14.22 -16.93
CA SER A 148 8.94 -13.69 -16.10
C SER A 148 9.60 -14.75 -15.19
N TYR A 149 9.24 -16.04 -15.31
CA TYR A 149 9.78 -17.10 -14.46
C TYR A 149 11.31 -17.21 -14.53
N SER A 150 11.89 -17.19 -15.74
CA SER A 150 13.34 -17.31 -15.96
C SER A 150 14.11 -16.19 -15.25
N LEU A 151 13.56 -14.98 -15.33
CA LEU A 151 14.08 -13.76 -14.73
C LEU A 151 13.98 -13.81 -13.20
N ARG A 152 12.83 -14.22 -12.64
CA ARG A 152 12.72 -14.38 -11.18
C ARG A 152 13.69 -15.43 -10.66
N ARG A 153 13.81 -16.54 -11.38
CA ARG A 153 14.74 -17.63 -11.04
C ARG A 153 16.20 -17.17 -11.10
N SER A 154 16.58 -16.34 -12.06
CA SER A 154 17.96 -15.85 -12.17
C SER A 154 18.33 -14.93 -10.99
N GLU A 155 17.42 -14.06 -10.57
CA GLU A 155 17.62 -13.17 -9.42
C GLU A 155 17.75 -13.94 -8.09
N ILE A 156 16.89 -14.93 -7.87
CA ILE A 156 17.01 -15.78 -6.68
C ILE A 156 18.32 -16.58 -6.68
N ARG A 157 18.72 -17.13 -7.85
CA ARG A 157 20.03 -17.83 -7.96
C ARG A 157 21.21 -16.90 -7.70
N ARG A 158 21.11 -15.63 -8.13
CA ARG A 158 22.14 -14.61 -7.86
C ARG A 158 22.26 -14.36 -6.36
N MET A 159 21.15 -14.07 -5.68
CA MET A 159 21.12 -13.91 -4.23
C MET A 159 21.74 -15.12 -3.49
N VAL A 160 21.38 -16.34 -3.88
CA VAL A 160 21.96 -17.56 -3.28
C VAL A 160 23.47 -17.64 -3.50
N LYS A 161 23.95 -17.28 -4.71
CA LYS A 161 25.38 -17.26 -5.03
C LYS A 161 26.11 -16.19 -4.21
N ASP A 162 25.53 -15.00 -4.07
CA ASP A 162 26.11 -13.89 -3.32
C ASP A 162 26.23 -14.26 -1.83
N VAL A 163 25.17 -14.85 -1.25
CA VAL A 163 25.18 -15.39 0.11
C VAL A 163 26.23 -16.50 0.27
N TYR A 164 26.35 -17.41 -0.69
CA TYR A 164 27.37 -18.46 -0.67
C TYR A 164 28.79 -17.88 -0.76
N GLY A 165 28.98 -16.75 -1.43
CA GLY A 165 30.27 -16.04 -1.46
C GLY A 165 30.65 -15.37 -0.14
N MET A 166 29.71 -15.23 0.79
CA MET A 166 29.89 -14.62 2.11
C MET A 166 30.01 -15.66 3.23
N ILE A 167 30.45 -16.89 2.91
CA ILE A 167 30.75 -17.92 3.91
C ILE A 167 31.67 -17.34 5.00
N ASP A 168 31.40 -17.75 6.24
CA ASP A 168 32.08 -17.29 7.45
C ASP A 168 31.95 -15.78 7.76
N THR A 169 31.06 -15.06 7.06
CA THR A 169 30.73 -13.65 7.34
C THR A 169 29.29 -13.52 7.87
N PRO A 170 29.05 -12.77 8.96
CA PRO A 170 27.69 -12.47 9.39
C PRO A 170 26.92 -11.69 8.31
N ILE A 171 25.73 -12.17 7.94
CA ILE A 171 24.87 -11.52 6.94
C ILE A 171 23.51 -11.13 7.53
N SER A 172 22.92 -10.06 7.00
CA SER A 172 21.52 -9.74 7.24
C SER A 172 20.64 -10.41 6.18
N VAL A 173 20.01 -11.54 6.54
CA VAL A 173 19.13 -12.29 5.64
C VAL A 173 17.97 -11.42 5.13
N GLY A 174 17.40 -10.58 6.00
CA GLY A 174 16.32 -9.66 5.63
C GLY A 174 16.75 -8.68 4.53
N GLU A 175 17.99 -8.19 4.58
CA GLU A 175 18.51 -7.29 3.54
C GLU A 175 18.74 -8.02 2.22
N GLN A 176 19.30 -9.24 2.25
CA GLN A 176 19.52 -10.03 1.05
C GLN A 176 18.20 -10.37 0.33
N VAL A 177 17.20 -10.80 1.10
CA VAL A 177 15.84 -11.10 0.58
C VAL A 177 15.16 -9.85 0.05
N PHE A 178 15.29 -8.71 0.74
CA PHE A 178 14.73 -7.44 0.27
C PHE A 178 15.34 -7.04 -1.08
N VAL A 179 16.66 -7.04 -1.20
CA VAL A 179 17.35 -6.69 -2.45
C VAL A 179 16.95 -7.63 -3.59
N ALA A 180 16.88 -8.94 -3.33
CA ALA A 180 16.47 -9.90 -4.35
C ALA A 180 15.00 -9.72 -4.77
N THR A 181 14.11 -9.42 -3.83
CA THR A 181 12.68 -9.17 -4.12
C THR A 181 12.51 -7.88 -4.91
N LEU A 182 13.22 -6.81 -4.53
CA LEU A 182 13.22 -5.55 -5.25
C LEU A 182 13.68 -5.74 -6.69
N ASN A 183 14.81 -6.43 -6.85
CA ASN A 183 15.38 -6.79 -8.14
C ASN A 183 14.41 -7.60 -9.03
N VAL A 184 13.66 -8.53 -8.44
CA VAL A 184 12.62 -9.28 -9.13
C VAL A 184 11.51 -8.36 -9.62
N VAL A 185 10.99 -7.49 -8.75
CA VAL A 185 9.90 -6.57 -9.09
C VAL A 185 10.35 -5.59 -10.17
N LEU A 186 11.51 -4.96 -10.01
CA LEU A 186 12.06 -4.02 -10.99
C LEU A 186 12.26 -4.65 -12.36
N ASN A 187 12.82 -5.86 -12.38
CA ASN A 187 13.02 -6.58 -13.63
C ASN A 187 11.68 -7.00 -14.29
N MET A 188 10.64 -7.27 -13.50
CA MET A 188 9.30 -7.52 -14.04
C MET A 188 8.64 -6.24 -14.59
N LEU A 189 8.94 -5.09 -13.99
CA LEU A 189 8.44 -3.79 -14.43
C LEU A 189 9.14 -3.30 -15.71
N TRP A 190 10.46 -3.51 -15.82
CA TRP A 190 11.32 -2.87 -16.83
C TRP A 190 12.11 -3.86 -17.71
N GLY A 191 11.65 -5.09 -17.83
CA GLY A 191 12.21 -6.07 -18.77
C GLY A 191 13.64 -6.56 -18.47
N GLY A 192 14.24 -6.14 -17.35
CA GLY A 192 15.66 -6.41 -17.07
C GLY A 192 16.63 -5.65 -17.98
N GLU A 193 16.17 -4.57 -18.61
CA GLU A 193 16.97 -3.76 -19.52
C GLU A 193 18.03 -2.92 -18.79
N ILE A 194 17.76 -2.55 -17.53
CA ILE A 194 18.76 -1.92 -16.67
C ILE A 194 19.73 -3.00 -16.18
N GLN A 195 20.97 -2.95 -16.66
CA GLN A 195 22.02 -3.92 -16.35
C GLN A 195 23.25 -3.27 -15.68
N GLY A 196 24.12 -4.11 -15.11
CA GLY A 196 25.40 -3.69 -14.55
C GLY A 196 25.27 -2.72 -13.37
N ASP A 197 26.19 -1.76 -13.29
CA ASP A 197 26.30 -0.81 -12.18
C ASP A 197 25.07 0.08 -12.03
N GLU A 198 24.39 0.39 -13.13
CA GLU A 198 23.17 1.19 -13.15
C GLU A 198 22.03 0.51 -12.39
N ARG A 199 21.88 -0.80 -12.60
CA ARG A 199 20.87 -1.61 -11.92
C ARG A 199 21.10 -1.60 -10.40
N ILE A 200 22.37 -1.70 -10.00
CA ILE A 200 22.77 -1.67 -8.60
C ILE A 200 22.46 -0.28 -8.02
N ARG A 201 22.77 0.79 -8.75
CA ARG A 201 22.46 2.17 -8.35
C ARG A 201 20.96 2.38 -8.12
N VAL A 202 20.12 2.05 -9.10
CA VAL A 202 18.66 2.19 -9.02
C VAL A 202 18.09 1.35 -7.88
N GLY A 203 18.57 0.10 -7.71
CA GLY A 203 18.14 -0.76 -6.59
C GLY A 203 18.49 -0.18 -5.22
N ILE A 204 19.66 0.43 -5.06
CA ILE A 204 20.09 1.09 -3.81
C ILE A 204 19.24 2.34 -3.55
N GLU A 205 19.05 3.18 -4.56
CA GLU A 205 18.26 4.41 -4.47
C GLU A 205 16.80 4.11 -4.10
N LEU A 206 16.17 3.19 -4.82
CA LEU A 206 14.79 2.77 -4.54
C LEU A 206 14.64 2.16 -3.14
N ARG A 207 15.62 1.37 -2.68
CA ARG A 207 15.63 0.85 -1.31
C ARG A 207 15.67 1.98 -0.28
N GLN A 208 16.53 2.98 -0.48
CA GLN A 208 16.64 4.12 0.44
C GLN A 208 15.33 4.92 0.50
N LEU A 209 14.72 5.18 -0.65
CA LEU A 209 13.43 5.86 -0.76
C LEU A 209 12.29 5.05 -0.12
N PHE A 210 12.26 3.74 -0.34
CA PHE A 210 11.28 2.84 0.27
C PHE A 210 11.40 2.80 1.80
N ASN A 211 12.62 2.73 2.33
CA ASN A 211 12.84 2.73 3.78
C ASN A 211 12.45 4.07 4.41
N ARG A 212 12.82 5.20 3.79
CA ARG A 212 12.47 6.54 4.27
C ARG A 212 10.96 6.79 4.22
N SER A 213 10.29 6.41 3.12
CA SER A 213 8.83 6.53 3.01
C SER A 213 8.11 5.63 4.03
N THR A 214 8.57 4.39 4.24
CA THR A 214 8.01 3.47 5.24
C THR A 214 8.18 4.03 6.65
N GLU A 215 9.38 4.48 7.00
CA GLU A 215 9.65 5.06 8.32
C GLU A 215 8.75 6.28 8.58
N LEU A 216 8.61 7.17 7.59
CA LEU A 216 7.83 8.38 7.71
C LEU A 216 6.32 8.09 7.78
N SER A 217 5.84 7.09 7.04
CA SER A 217 4.44 6.64 7.05
C SER A 217 4.01 6.02 8.39
N LEU A 218 4.94 5.30 9.04
CA LEU A 218 4.67 4.60 10.30
C LEU A 218 4.90 5.48 11.53
N ARG A 219 5.57 6.62 11.36
CA ARG A 219 5.83 7.57 12.43
C ARG A 219 4.53 8.21 12.91
N PRO A 220 4.19 8.16 14.21
CA PRO A 220 3.03 8.86 14.74
C PRO A 220 3.10 10.36 14.45
N ASN A 221 2.07 10.89 13.80
CA ASN A 221 1.97 12.29 13.40
C ASN A 221 0.83 12.98 14.15
N ILE A 222 1.14 14.04 14.89
CA ILE A 222 0.19 14.79 15.70
C ILE A 222 -0.94 15.39 14.86
N SER A 223 -0.65 15.78 13.62
CA SER A 223 -1.63 16.32 12.68
C SER A 223 -2.70 15.31 12.28
N ASP A 224 -2.36 14.01 12.27
CA ASP A 224 -3.30 12.94 11.94
C ASP A 224 -4.26 12.65 13.12
N PHE A 225 -3.81 12.88 14.36
CA PHE A 225 -4.65 12.71 15.55
C PHE A 225 -5.41 13.98 15.96
N PHE A 226 -4.91 15.15 15.59
CA PHE A 226 -5.44 16.46 15.95
C PHE A 226 -5.48 17.36 14.71
N PRO A 227 -6.56 17.30 13.91
CA PRO A 227 -6.65 17.99 12.62
C PRO A 227 -6.43 19.51 12.65
N ILE A 228 -6.63 20.15 13.81
CA ILE A 228 -6.35 21.58 14.00
C ILE A 228 -4.88 21.95 13.76
N PHE A 229 -3.96 21.00 13.94
CA PHE A 229 -2.53 21.21 13.74
C PHE A 229 -2.05 20.94 12.32
N ARG A 230 -2.92 20.42 11.44
CA ARG A 230 -2.54 19.98 10.09
C ARG A 230 -1.84 21.07 9.27
N ARG A 231 -2.24 22.33 9.40
CA ARG A 231 -1.65 23.46 8.66
C ARG A 231 -0.19 23.77 9.06
N PHE A 232 0.27 23.33 10.22
CA PHE A 232 1.56 23.75 10.76
C PHE A 232 2.69 22.76 10.48
N ASP A 233 2.39 21.54 10.02
CA ASP A 233 3.37 20.45 9.84
C ASP A 233 4.40 20.38 10.98
N ILE A 234 3.91 20.29 12.23
CA ILE A 234 4.71 20.46 13.46
C ILE A 234 5.94 19.54 13.49
N GLN A 235 5.83 18.34 12.92
CA GLN A 235 6.88 17.33 12.89
C GLN A 235 7.70 17.32 11.59
N GLY A 236 7.41 18.21 10.64
CA GLY A 236 8.05 18.25 9.32
C GLY A 236 7.77 17.03 8.44
N ILE A 237 6.71 16.26 8.75
CA ILE A 237 6.40 14.99 8.12
C ILE A 237 5.90 15.23 6.70
N GLU A 238 5.02 16.22 6.51
CA GLU A 238 4.51 16.55 5.18
C GLU A 238 5.64 17.05 4.28
N LYS A 239 6.48 17.97 4.78
CA LYS A 239 7.65 18.49 4.05
C LYS A 239 8.61 17.38 3.61
N GLU A 240 8.96 16.46 4.50
CA GLU A 240 9.87 15.36 4.18
C GLU A 240 9.24 14.37 3.18
N SER A 241 7.92 14.17 3.26
CA SER A 241 7.18 13.31 2.32
C SER A 241 7.20 13.88 0.90
N TRP A 242 7.04 15.20 0.74
CA TRP A 242 7.17 15.86 -0.57
C TRP A 242 8.58 15.75 -1.15
N LYS A 243 9.61 15.80 -0.30
CA LYS A 243 10.99 15.59 -0.72
C LYS A 243 11.19 14.17 -1.27
N ILE A 244 10.69 13.15 -0.55
CA ILE A 244 10.75 11.75 -0.99
C ILE A 244 10.02 11.57 -2.31
N LEU A 245 8.83 12.16 -2.49
CA LEU A 245 8.10 12.11 -3.75
C LEU A 245 8.94 12.68 -4.90
N GLY A 246 9.55 13.85 -4.70
CA GLY A 246 10.40 14.47 -5.72
C GLY A 246 11.64 13.67 -6.08
N GLU A 247 12.21 12.92 -5.13
CA GLU A 247 13.33 11.99 -5.37
C GLU A 247 12.86 10.72 -6.11
N MET A 248 11.69 10.16 -5.73
CA MET A 248 11.07 9.03 -6.44
C MET A 248 10.75 9.39 -7.89
N ASP A 249 10.12 10.55 -8.13
CA ASP A 249 9.82 11.08 -9.45
C ASP A 249 11.08 11.13 -10.35
N GLN A 250 12.19 11.68 -9.83
CA GLN A 250 13.44 11.80 -10.59
C GLN A 250 14.03 10.43 -10.96
N MET A 251 13.98 9.48 -10.03
CA MET A 251 14.44 8.12 -10.27
C MET A 251 13.60 7.45 -11.36
N PHE A 252 12.27 7.55 -11.29
CA PHE A 252 11.38 6.96 -12.31
C PHE A 252 11.55 7.62 -13.68
N ASP A 253 11.68 8.94 -13.74
CA ASP A 253 11.96 9.66 -14.99
C ASP A 253 13.27 9.16 -15.63
N SER A 254 14.33 8.99 -14.83
CA SER A 254 15.62 8.48 -15.31
C SER A 254 15.48 7.07 -15.90
N VAL A 255 14.73 6.19 -15.22
CA VAL A 255 14.50 4.82 -15.68
C VAL A 255 13.72 4.80 -17.00
N ILE A 256 12.69 5.63 -17.11
CA ILE A 256 11.84 5.69 -18.30
C ILE A 256 12.58 6.27 -19.48
N ASP A 257 13.33 7.35 -19.29
CA ASP A 257 14.14 7.95 -20.34
C ASP A 257 15.19 6.96 -20.85
N GLN A 258 15.75 6.14 -19.97
CA GLN A 258 16.69 5.08 -20.36
C GLN A 258 15.99 4.00 -21.18
N HIS A 259 14.85 3.49 -20.71
CA HIS A 259 14.05 2.50 -21.44
C HIS A 259 13.68 2.99 -22.85
N LEU A 260 13.17 4.23 -22.96
CA LEU A 260 12.82 4.87 -24.24
C LEU A 260 14.02 5.05 -25.19
N ARG A 261 15.24 5.21 -24.67
CA ARG A 261 16.47 5.28 -25.48
C ARG A 261 16.83 3.91 -26.03
N PHE A 262 16.84 2.87 -25.19
CA PHE A 262 17.10 1.50 -25.62
C PHE A 262 16.09 1.04 -26.68
N ASP A 263 14.82 1.40 -26.52
CA ASP A 263 13.75 1.06 -27.45
C ASP A 263 13.94 1.67 -28.85
N LYS A 264 14.55 2.86 -28.94
CA LYS A 264 14.88 3.53 -30.20
C LYS A 264 16.10 2.94 -30.88
N GLU A 265 17.08 2.48 -30.10
CA GLU A 265 18.36 1.95 -30.60
C GLU A 265 18.24 0.49 -31.07
N ASN A 266 17.35 -0.33 -30.49
CA ASN A 266 17.27 -1.78 -30.74
C ASN A 266 16.04 -2.25 -31.56
N ASN A 267 15.52 -1.43 -32.47
CA ASN A 267 14.32 -1.74 -33.28
C ASN A 267 14.37 -3.09 -34.06
N GLU A 268 15.53 -3.70 -34.24
CA GLU A 268 15.69 -4.99 -34.97
C GLU A 268 15.56 -6.25 -34.09
N HIS A 269 15.62 -6.15 -32.75
CA HIS A 269 15.57 -7.31 -31.84
C HIS A 269 14.22 -7.53 -31.12
N LYS A 270 13.22 -6.68 -31.37
CA LYS A 270 11.90 -6.66 -30.72
C LYS A 270 11.05 -7.93 -30.84
N GLN A 271 11.41 -8.89 -31.70
CA GLN A 271 10.61 -10.11 -31.88
C GLN A 271 10.93 -11.27 -30.91
N ARG A 272 12.00 -11.18 -30.11
CA ARG A 272 12.45 -12.31 -29.27
C ARG A 272 12.20 -12.20 -27.76
N SER A 273 12.00 -10.99 -27.23
CA SER A 273 11.67 -10.75 -25.83
C SER A 273 10.25 -10.21 -25.76
N GLY A 274 9.35 -10.83 -25.00
CA GLY A 274 8.00 -10.30 -24.81
C GLY A 274 8.04 -8.87 -24.24
N LYS A 275 6.97 -8.10 -24.48
CA LYS A 275 6.83 -6.73 -23.95
C LYS A 275 6.88 -6.74 -22.42
N ASP A 276 7.64 -5.82 -21.83
CA ASP A 276 7.60 -5.60 -20.39
C ASP A 276 6.45 -4.67 -19.99
N PHE A 277 6.22 -4.53 -18.69
CA PHE A 277 5.08 -3.79 -18.17
C PHE A 277 5.17 -2.29 -18.45
N LEU A 278 6.37 -1.71 -18.42
CA LEU A 278 6.57 -0.30 -18.75
C LEU A 278 6.25 -0.04 -20.23
N GLN A 279 6.73 -0.89 -21.13
CA GLN A 279 6.41 -0.80 -22.56
C GLN A 279 4.90 -0.91 -22.81
N PHE A 280 4.24 -1.85 -22.11
CA PHE A 280 2.78 -1.97 -22.16
C PHE A 280 2.06 -0.70 -21.66
N LEU A 281 2.51 -0.13 -20.53
CA LEU A 281 1.94 1.10 -20.00
C LEU A 281 2.14 2.29 -20.95
N LEU A 282 3.30 2.38 -21.60
CA LEU A 282 3.59 3.42 -22.60
C LEU A 282 2.64 3.27 -23.81
N GLU A 283 2.44 2.07 -24.33
CA GLU A 283 1.46 1.81 -25.40
C GLU A 283 0.04 2.19 -25.00
N LEU A 284 -0.36 1.94 -23.74
CA LEU A 284 -1.65 2.39 -23.22
C LEU A 284 -1.79 3.92 -23.17
N THR A 285 -0.70 4.68 -23.09
CA THR A 285 -0.79 6.15 -23.22
C THR A 285 -0.99 6.62 -24.65
N GLU A 286 -0.52 5.83 -25.61
CA GLU A 286 -0.59 6.11 -27.06
C GLU A 286 -1.91 5.60 -27.69
N THR A 287 -2.62 4.67 -27.05
CA THR A 287 -3.91 4.15 -27.55
C THR A 287 -5.03 5.20 -27.62
N HIS A 288 -5.84 5.13 -28.68
CA HIS A 288 -7.00 6.00 -28.93
C HIS A 288 -8.31 5.51 -28.26
N ASP A 289 -8.35 4.30 -27.70
CA ASP A 289 -9.53 3.80 -26.99
C ASP A 289 -9.63 4.42 -25.58
N VAL A 290 -10.64 5.27 -25.38
CA VAL A 290 -10.89 6.00 -24.12
C VAL A 290 -11.04 5.05 -22.92
N LYS A 291 -11.51 3.80 -23.13
CA LYS A 291 -11.71 2.84 -22.04
C LYS A 291 -10.39 2.25 -21.52
N THR A 292 -9.41 2.01 -22.39
CA THR A 292 -8.10 1.43 -22.03
C THR A 292 -7.00 2.48 -21.87
N ARG A 293 -7.15 3.65 -22.48
CA ARG A 293 -6.15 4.74 -22.47
C ARG A 293 -5.81 5.18 -21.05
N VAL A 294 -4.53 5.16 -20.70
CA VAL A 294 -4.03 5.69 -19.43
C VAL A 294 -3.53 7.11 -19.68
N THR A 295 -3.98 8.09 -18.89
CA THR A 295 -3.47 9.47 -19.01
C THR A 295 -2.10 9.57 -18.33
N MET A 296 -1.30 10.59 -18.68
CA MET A 296 0.00 10.82 -18.02
C MET A 296 -0.15 10.97 -16.49
N THR A 297 -1.27 11.56 -16.06
CA THR A 297 -1.66 11.68 -14.65
C THR A 297 -2.02 10.34 -13.99
N GLN A 298 -2.47 9.36 -14.77
CA GLN A 298 -2.74 8.01 -14.27
C GLN A 298 -1.48 7.14 -14.26
N LEU A 299 -0.49 7.41 -15.12
CA LEU A 299 0.86 6.84 -14.96
C LEU A 299 1.57 7.38 -13.72
N GLN A 300 1.37 8.66 -13.39
CA GLN A 300 1.83 9.24 -12.12
C GLN A 300 1.32 8.44 -10.93
N TYR A 301 0.05 8.04 -10.90
CA TYR A 301 -0.53 7.23 -9.83
C TYR A 301 -0.02 5.77 -9.79
N LEU A 302 0.76 5.35 -10.78
CA LEU A 302 1.50 4.09 -10.76
C LEU A 302 2.97 4.28 -10.34
N ASP A 303 3.36 5.48 -9.88
CA ASP A 303 4.71 5.92 -9.57
C ASP A 303 5.64 5.88 -10.80
N LEU A 304 5.21 6.42 -11.96
CA LEU A 304 5.96 6.26 -13.21
C LEU A 304 6.17 7.54 -14.06
N ARG A 305 6.02 8.79 -13.59
CA ARG A 305 6.54 10.00 -14.33
C ARG A 305 6.28 11.34 -13.63
N ARG A 306 7.05 12.39 -13.92
CA ARG A 306 6.67 13.81 -13.63
C ARG A 306 5.62 14.43 -14.59
N PRO A 307 4.99 15.57 -14.21
CA PRO A 307 4.10 16.36 -15.07
C PRO A 307 4.81 17.08 -16.24
#